data_AF-A0A4U1CXA1-F1
#
_entry.id   AF-A0A4U1CXA1-F1
#
_cell.length_a   1.000
_cell.length_b   1.000
_cell.length_c   1.000
_cell.angle_alpha   90.00
_cell.angle_beta   90.00
_cell.angle_gamma   90.00
#
_symmetry.space_group_name_H-M   'P 1'
#
loop_
_entity.id
_entity.type
_entity.pdbx_description
1 polymer ?
#
loop_
_entity_poly.entity_id
_entity_poly.type
_entity_poly.pdbx_seq_one_letter_code
_entity_poly.pdbx_strand_id
1 'polypeptide(L)'
;MRTLLFVMLVCATTFVRAQIKLISGQYTTEDGYYTVTINYNQNSLTLIEPNLTSTYNRVEGNIFSYVHQRNNVDYRIEVINPSTIQTFKQGVANSRHTIKLTSTSNVASSEQFKTYYAMAERYKAKMLTDKKDAQLWSFCAAAAMARSTMNDEGFKNYATKVSSSIKLITINKAKCPCEDAIPTDIWNKAN
;
A
#
# COMPACT_ATOMS: atom_id res chain seq x y z
N MET A 1 25.86 -71.10 14.62
CA MET A 1 24.75 -70.13 14.71
C MET A 1 25.35 -68.73 14.74
N ARG A 2 25.18 -67.95 13.67
CA ARG A 2 25.67 -66.57 13.55
C ARG A 2 24.45 -65.66 13.54
N THR A 3 24.24 -64.92 14.63
CA THR A 3 23.13 -63.97 14.77
C THR A 3 23.55 -62.64 14.15
N LEU A 4 22.94 -62.27 13.01
CA LEU A 4 23.10 -60.94 12.41
C LEU A 4 22.15 -59.96 13.12
N LEU A 5 22.71 -58.94 13.78
CA LEU A 5 21.97 -57.78 14.28
C LEU A 5 21.77 -56.78 13.13
N PHE A 6 20.51 -56.57 12.73
CA PHE A 6 20.12 -55.47 11.86
C PHE A 6 19.89 -54.21 12.71
N VAL A 7 20.77 -53.22 12.59
CA VAL A 7 20.58 -51.88 13.18
C VAL A 7 19.68 -51.07 12.24
N MET A 8 18.44 -50.82 12.68
CA MET A 8 17.46 -49.99 11.96
C MET A 8 17.79 -48.51 12.19
N LEU A 9 18.43 -47.88 11.21
CA LEU A 9 18.72 -46.44 11.18
C LEU A 9 17.43 -45.67 10.86
N VAL A 10 16.72 -45.21 11.89
CA VAL A 10 15.55 -44.32 11.74
C VAL A 10 16.06 -42.93 11.36
N CYS A 11 16.04 -42.62 10.06
CA CYS A 11 16.20 -41.25 9.56
C CYS A 11 15.00 -40.41 10.03
N ALA A 12 15.16 -39.70 11.14
CA ALA A 12 14.25 -38.63 11.54
C ALA A 12 14.37 -37.50 10.51
N THR A 13 13.47 -37.47 9.53
CA THR A 13 13.35 -36.35 8.59
C THR A 13 12.76 -35.15 9.35
N THR A 14 13.62 -34.28 9.85
CA THR A 14 13.18 -32.97 10.33
C THR A 14 12.67 -32.19 9.11
N PHE A 15 11.35 -32.04 8.98
CA PHE A 15 10.73 -31.14 8.02
C PHE A 15 11.08 -29.70 8.40
N VAL A 16 12.22 -29.20 7.94
CA VAL A 16 12.51 -27.77 7.94
C VAL A 16 11.55 -27.15 6.93
N ARG A 17 10.47 -26.53 7.41
CA ARG A 17 9.63 -25.70 6.53
C ARG A 17 10.51 -24.58 6.00
N ALA A 18 10.83 -24.65 4.71
CA ALA A 18 11.59 -23.62 4.04
C ALA A 18 10.87 -22.28 4.21
N GLN A 19 11.60 -21.29 4.73
CA GLN A 19 11.08 -19.95 4.90
C GLN A 19 10.76 -19.35 3.53
N ILE A 20 9.57 -18.78 3.40
CA ILE A 20 9.20 -18.12 2.15
C ILE A 20 10.01 -16.83 2.03
N LYS A 21 10.86 -16.76 1.01
CA LYS A 21 11.61 -15.55 0.69
C LYS A 21 10.68 -14.56 -0.01
N LEU A 22 10.18 -13.60 0.75
CA LEU A 22 9.38 -12.50 0.22
C LEU A 22 10.23 -11.61 -0.70
N ILE A 23 9.63 -11.14 -1.79
CA ILE A 23 10.25 -10.18 -2.72
C ILE A 23 10.01 -8.76 -2.19
N SER A 24 11.06 -7.98 -2.01
CA SER A 24 10.94 -6.55 -1.69
C SER A 24 10.33 -5.78 -2.86
N GLY A 25 9.53 -4.75 -2.56
CA GLY A 25 8.88 -3.92 -3.57
C GLY A 25 7.58 -3.28 -3.10
N GLN A 26 6.78 -2.80 -4.05
CA GLN A 26 5.44 -2.24 -3.80
C GLN A 26 4.40 -3.33 -3.68
N TYR A 27 3.62 -3.28 -2.62
CA TYR A 27 2.48 -4.15 -2.39
C TYR A 27 1.21 -3.32 -2.39
N THR A 28 0.23 -3.73 -3.18
CA THR A 28 -1.04 -3.01 -3.31
C THR A 28 -2.21 -3.93 -2.99
N THR A 29 -3.27 -3.37 -2.42
CA THR A 29 -4.58 -4.02 -2.33
C THR A 29 -5.14 -4.32 -3.72
N GLU A 30 -6.01 -5.32 -3.84
CA GLU A 30 -6.60 -5.74 -5.12
C GLU A 30 -7.40 -4.62 -5.81
N ASP A 31 -7.96 -3.70 -5.02
CA ASP A 31 -8.71 -2.54 -5.50
C ASP A 31 -7.82 -1.34 -5.90
N GLY A 32 -6.51 -1.41 -5.66
CA GLY A 32 -5.55 -0.35 -6.01
C GLY A 32 -5.47 0.83 -5.05
N TYR A 33 -6.28 0.86 -3.98
CA TYR A 33 -6.42 2.05 -3.13
C TYR A 33 -5.33 2.21 -2.06
N TYR A 34 -4.64 1.13 -1.69
CA TYR A 34 -3.62 1.15 -0.66
C TYR A 34 -2.33 0.50 -1.15
N THR A 35 -1.25 1.27 -1.21
CA THR A 35 0.09 0.82 -1.60
C THR A 35 1.07 1.06 -0.46
N VAL A 36 1.92 0.06 -0.20
CA VAL A 36 3.03 0.14 0.76
C VAL A 36 4.31 -0.37 0.11
N THR A 37 5.46 0.12 0.56
CA THR A 37 6.73 -0.54 0.24
C THR A 37 7.09 -1.55 1.31
N ILE A 38 7.52 -2.71 0.86
CA ILE A 38 8.05 -3.77 1.71
C ILE A 38 9.53 -3.94 1.41
N ASN A 39 10.35 -3.74 2.44
CA ASN A 39 11.76 -4.15 2.43
C ASN A 39 11.91 -5.40 3.29
N TYR A 40 12.20 -6.52 2.67
CA TYR A 40 12.34 -7.80 3.35
C TYR A 40 13.82 -8.13 3.60
N ASN A 41 14.13 -8.48 4.84
CA ASN A 41 15.31 -9.28 5.17
C ASN A 41 14.84 -10.55 5.89
N GLN A 42 15.66 -11.59 5.89
CA GLN A 42 15.24 -12.92 6.38
C GLN A 42 14.58 -12.92 7.77
N ASN A 43 14.96 -12.00 8.66
CA ASN A 43 14.47 -11.97 10.05
C ASN A 43 13.51 -10.82 10.36
N SER A 44 13.33 -9.87 9.44
CA SER A 44 12.49 -8.71 9.64
C SER A 44 11.96 -8.15 8.33
N LEU A 45 10.80 -7.53 8.43
CA LEU A 45 10.14 -6.86 7.32
C LEU A 45 9.98 -5.40 7.71
N THR A 46 10.43 -4.48 6.86
CA THR A 46 10.09 -3.06 7.02
C THR A 46 8.95 -2.72 6.08
N LEU A 47 7.84 -2.28 6.64
CA LEU A 47 6.70 -1.77 5.92
C LEU A 47 6.76 -0.24 5.96
N ILE A 48 6.77 0.38 4.79
CA ILE A 48 6.83 1.82 4.61
C ILE A 48 5.49 2.28 4.05
N GLU A 49 4.74 2.96 4.89
CA GLU A 49 3.56 3.73 4.54
C GLU A 49 3.96 5.18 4.31
N PRO A 50 3.09 5.98 3.66
CA PRO A 50 3.37 7.39 3.40
C PRO A 50 3.79 8.23 4.62
N ASN A 51 3.22 7.96 5.79
CA ASN A 51 3.41 8.73 7.02
C ASN A 51 4.02 7.91 8.17
N LEU A 52 4.29 6.62 7.95
CA LEU A 52 4.76 5.72 8.99
C LEU A 52 5.69 4.66 8.39
N THR A 53 6.84 4.45 9.01
CA THR A 53 7.68 3.28 8.75
C THR A 53 7.64 2.39 9.97
N SER A 54 7.28 1.12 9.76
CA SER A 54 7.14 0.13 10.82
C SER A 54 8.04 -1.06 10.53
N THR A 55 8.87 -1.44 11.50
CA THR A 55 9.71 -2.63 11.43
C THR A 55 9.01 -3.77 12.15
N TYR A 56 8.69 -4.81 11.39
CA TYR A 56 8.09 -6.05 11.86
C TYR A 56 9.18 -7.10 12.08
N ASN A 57 9.23 -7.66 13.29
CA ASN A 57 10.16 -8.72 13.64
C ASN A 57 9.49 -10.09 13.50
N ARG A 58 10.23 -11.09 13.04
CA ARG A 58 9.72 -12.45 12.91
C ARG A 58 9.33 -13.01 14.27
N VAL A 59 8.17 -13.67 14.35
CA VAL A 59 7.68 -14.33 15.58
C VAL A 59 7.53 -15.83 15.42
N GLU A 60 6.95 -16.30 14.31
CA GLU A 60 6.71 -17.73 14.09
C GLU A 60 6.56 -17.99 12.59
N GLY A 61 7.22 -19.03 12.06
CA GLY A 61 7.05 -19.43 10.66
C GLY A 61 7.28 -18.26 9.68
N ASN A 62 6.23 -17.86 8.97
CA ASN A 62 6.21 -16.76 8.02
C ASN A 62 5.49 -15.49 8.58
N ILE A 63 5.27 -15.44 9.89
CA ILE A 63 4.57 -14.35 10.58
C ILE A 63 5.58 -13.39 11.22
N PHE A 64 5.36 -12.10 10.99
CA PHE A 64 6.10 -10.98 11.55
C PHE A 64 5.14 -10.09 12.35
N SER A 65 5.64 -9.45 13.41
CA SER A 65 4.84 -8.61 14.33
C SER A 65 5.49 -7.25 14.55
N TYR A 66 4.63 -6.23 14.66
CA TYR A 66 4.94 -4.87 15.08
C TYR A 66 3.88 -4.41 16.08
N VAL A 67 4.31 -4.00 17.27
CA VAL A 67 3.43 -3.42 18.29
C VAL A 67 3.51 -1.90 18.21
N HIS A 68 2.41 -1.25 17.86
CA HIS A 68 2.39 0.20 17.70
C HIS A 68 2.34 0.89 19.07
N GLN A 69 3.31 1.76 19.34
CA GLN A 69 3.58 2.29 20.68
C GLN A 69 2.44 3.13 21.30
N ARG A 70 1.62 3.80 20.47
CA ARG A 70 0.58 4.70 21.00
C ARG A 70 -0.73 4.01 21.38
N ASN A 71 -1.07 2.92 20.70
CA ASN A 71 -2.35 2.21 20.90
C ASN A 71 -2.16 0.76 21.37
N ASN A 72 -0.91 0.31 21.52
CA ASN A 72 -0.54 -1.03 21.98
C ASN A 72 -1.18 -2.18 21.18
N VAL A 73 -1.48 -1.95 19.90
CA VAL A 73 -2.04 -2.96 19.00
C VAL A 73 -0.89 -3.77 18.37
N ASP A 74 -0.98 -5.09 18.44
CA ASP A 74 -0.09 -6.05 17.75
C ASP A 74 -0.57 -6.25 16.31
N TYR A 75 0.08 -5.55 15.38
CA TYR A 75 -0.10 -5.71 13.95
C TYR A 75 0.80 -6.81 13.45
N ARG A 76 0.25 -7.69 12.61
CA ARG A 76 0.96 -8.86 12.08
C ARG A 76 0.91 -8.91 10.56
N ILE A 77 1.97 -9.47 9.99
CA ILE A 77 2.10 -9.76 8.57
C ILE A 77 2.46 -11.23 8.41
N GLU A 78 1.67 -11.97 7.66
CA GLU A 78 1.96 -13.34 7.25
C GLU A 78 2.39 -13.37 5.78
N VAL A 79 3.56 -13.93 5.50
CA VAL A 79 4.02 -14.18 4.13
C VAL A 79 3.37 -15.46 3.60
N ILE A 80 2.49 -15.31 2.61
CA ILE A 80 1.73 -16.41 2.00
C ILE A 80 2.54 -17.06 0.87
N ASN A 81 3.19 -16.25 0.05
CA ASN A 81 4.08 -16.66 -1.04
C ASN A 81 5.05 -15.49 -1.37
N PRO A 82 6.03 -15.66 -2.27
CA PRO A 82 7.04 -14.62 -2.54
C PRO A 82 6.51 -13.24 -2.96
N SER A 83 5.25 -13.14 -3.42
CA SER A 83 4.63 -11.90 -3.92
C SER A 83 3.31 -11.57 -3.25
N THR A 84 2.94 -12.26 -2.17
CA THR A 84 1.65 -12.08 -1.48
C THR A 84 1.82 -12.15 0.02
N ILE A 85 1.27 -11.15 0.71
CA ILE A 85 1.21 -11.13 2.17
C ILE A 85 -0.23 -10.87 2.65
N GLN A 86 -0.49 -11.26 3.90
CA GLN A 86 -1.69 -10.90 4.63
C GLN A 86 -1.33 -10.06 5.86
N THR A 87 -1.95 -8.90 5.98
CA THR A 87 -1.89 -8.07 7.19
C THR A 87 -3.07 -8.42 8.10
N PHE A 88 -2.89 -8.38 9.42
CA PHE A 88 -3.98 -8.58 10.39
C PHE A 88 -3.62 -8.04 11.78
N LYS A 89 -4.61 -7.97 12.67
CA LYS A 89 -4.42 -7.63 14.09
C LYS A 89 -4.53 -8.90 14.93
N GLN A 90 -3.56 -9.14 15.80
CA GLN A 90 -3.62 -10.30 16.68
C GLN A 90 -4.85 -10.23 17.60
N GLY A 91 -5.58 -11.34 17.71
CA GLY A 91 -6.75 -11.43 18.58
C GLY A 91 -8.01 -10.73 18.06
N VAL A 92 -7.97 -10.14 16.85
CA VAL A 92 -9.13 -9.48 16.24
C VAL A 92 -9.65 -10.31 15.07
N ALA A 93 -10.86 -10.83 15.22
CA ALA A 93 -11.55 -11.58 14.16
C ALA A 93 -11.76 -10.72 12.90
N ASN A 94 -11.74 -11.35 11.72
CA ASN A 94 -12.00 -10.72 10.42
C ASN A 94 -11.10 -9.51 10.08
N SER A 95 -9.89 -9.43 10.65
CA SER A 95 -8.94 -8.34 10.41
C SER A 95 -7.92 -8.60 9.30
N ARG A 96 -8.06 -9.72 8.58
CA ARG A 96 -7.10 -10.16 7.56
C ARG A 96 -7.33 -9.44 6.23
N HIS A 97 -6.30 -8.81 5.70
CA HIS A 97 -6.30 -8.16 4.40
C HIS A 97 -5.12 -8.62 3.54
N THR A 98 -5.42 -9.06 2.31
CA THR A 98 -4.41 -9.51 1.35
C THR A 98 -3.88 -8.32 0.54
N ILE A 99 -2.56 -8.22 0.43
CA ILE A 99 -1.88 -7.28 -0.47
C ILE A 99 -0.83 -8.02 -1.32
N LYS A 100 -0.69 -7.63 -2.58
CA LYS A 100 0.09 -8.33 -3.60
C LYS A 100 1.17 -7.42 -4.18
N LEU A 101 2.32 -8.00 -4.52
CA LEU A 101 3.41 -7.31 -5.19
C LEU A 101 2.92 -6.77 -6.54
N THR A 102 3.05 -5.47 -6.75
CA THR A 102 2.71 -4.79 -8.01
C THR A 102 3.93 -4.22 -8.72
N SER A 103 5.04 -4.00 -7.99
CA SER A 103 6.30 -3.53 -8.57
C SER A 103 7.47 -3.98 -7.72
N THR A 104 8.57 -4.39 -8.34
CA THR A 104 9.85 -4.66 -7.67
C THR A 104 10.65 -3.39 -7.38
N SER A 105 10.10 -2.22 -7.69
CA SER A 105 10.70 -0.94 -7.33
C SER A 105 10.68 -0.74 -5.81
N ASN A 106 11.84 -0.41 -5.25
CA ASN A 106 12.04 -0.16 -3.82
C ASN A 106 11.52 1.22 -3.38
N VAL A 107 10.76 1.90 -4.25
CA VAL A 107 10.47 3.33 -4.13
C VAL A 107 8.95 3.54 -4.17
N ALA A 108 8.25 3.34 -3.04
CA ALA A 108 7.12 4.24 -2.77
C ALA A 108 7.82 5.52 -2.39
N SER A 109 7.89 6.46 -3.32
CA SER A 109 8.68 7.65 -3.06
C SER A 109 7.97 8.44 -1.96
N SER A 110 8.59 8.44 -0.78
CA SER A 110 8.28 9.41 0.26
C SER A 110 8.18 10.83 -0.32
N GLU A 111 8.91 11.09 -1.41
CA GLU A 111 8.86 12.31 -2.20
C GLU A 111 7.54 12.53 -2.98
N GLN A 112 7.00 11.54 -3.71
CA GLN A 112 5.68 11.65 -4.36
C GLN A 112 4.60 11.90 -3.31
N PHE A 113 4.65 11.16 -2.20
CA PHE A 113 3.71 11.39 -1.12
C PHE A 113 3.83 12.82 -0.60
N LYS A 114 5.03 13.27 -0.18
CA LYS A 114 5.26 14.63 0.31
C LYS A 114 4.77 15.69 -0.68
N THR A 115 5.10 15.52 -1.97
CA THR A 115 4.76 16.46 -3.04
C THR A 115 3.25 16.60 -3.20
N TYR A 116 2.55 15.48 -3.43
CA TYR A 116 1.12 15.53 -3.72
C TYR A 116 0.25 15.64 -2.48
N TYR A 117 0.72 15.20 -1.31
CA TYR A 117 0.07 15.47 -0.03
C TYR A 117 0.09 16.96 0.29
N ALA A 118 1.25 17.63 0.18
CA ALA A 118 1.34 19.07 0.36
C ALA A 118 0.42 19.81 -0.64
N MET A 119 0.31 19.33 -1.87
CA MET A 119 -0.64 19.85 -2.86
C MET A 119 -2.11 19.65 -2.44
N ALA A 120 -2.47 18.48 -1.91
CA ALA A 120 -3.80 18.22 -1.41
C ALA A 120 -4.17 19.17 -0.26
N GLU A 121 -3.24 19.41 0.67
CA GLU A 121 -3.44 20.37 1.76
C GLU A 121 -3.59 21.81 1.25
N ARG A 122 -2.86 22.22 0.20
CA ARG A 122 -3.08 23.53 -0.45
C ARG A 122 -4.51 23.65 -1.02
N TYR A 123 -5.03 22.60 -1.67
CA TYR A 123 -6.39 22.61 -2.19
C TYR A 123 -7.44 22.61 -1.06
N LYS A 124 -7.21 21.88 0.03
CA LYS A 124 -8.07 21.96 1.23
C LYS A 124 -8.11 23.37 1.80
N ALA A 125 -6.98 24.06 1.88
CA ALA A 125 -6.94 25.45 2.32
C ALA A 125 -7.77 26.37 1.40
N LYS A 126 -7.73 26.15 0.07
CA LYS A 126 -8.57 26.89 -0.89
C LYS A 126 -10.07 26.71 -0.65
N MET A 127 -10.51 25.53 -0.18
CA MET A 127 -11.93 25.33 0.17
C MET A 127 -12.42 26.31 1.23
N LEU A 128 -11.53 26.73 2.15
CA LEU A 128 -11.86 27.67 3.22
C LEU A 128 -11.86 29.12 2.73
N THR A 129 -10.93 29.49 1.86
CA THR A 129 -10.73 30.86 1.38
C THR A 129 -11.58 31.21 0.17
N ASP A 130 -11.94 30.24 -0.67
CA ASP A 130 -12.70 30.41 -1.91
C ASP A 130 -13.98 29.56 -1.87
N LYS A 131 -14.94 30.01 -1.06
CA LYS A 131 -16.14 29.24 -0.72
C LYS A 131 -17.06 28.95 -1.90
N LYS A 132 -17.09 29.81 -2.92
CA LYS A 132 -17.95 29.62 -4.11
C LYS A 132 -17.55 28.35 -4.89
N ASP A 133 -16.24 28.06 -4.90
CA ASP A 133 -15.65 26.93 -5.62
C ASP A 133 -15.17 25.84 -4.64
N ALA A 134 -15.66 25.84 -3.39
CA ALA A 134 -15.22 24.88 -2.37
C ALA A 134 -15.41 23.42 -2.81
N GLN A 135 -16.50 23.11 -3.52
CA GLN A 135 -16.73 21.78 -4.07
C GLN A 135 -15.66 21.42 -5.12
N LEU A 136 -15.32 22.36 -6.00
CA LEU A 136 -14.25 22.18 -6.99
C LEU A 136 -12.90 21.92 -6.31
N TRP A 137 -12.54 22.73 -5.31
CA TRP A 137 -11.31 22.57 -4.56
C TRP A 137 -11.25 21.25 -3.78
N SER A 138 -12.39 20.74 -3.31
CA SER A 138 -12.47 19.42 -2.67
C SER A 138 -12.12 18.28 -3.63
N PHE A 139 -12.55 18.37 -4.91
CA PHE A 139 -12.21 17.37 -5.93
C PHE A 139 -10.73 17.44 -6.29
N CYS A 140 -10.17 18.65 -6.42
CA CYS A 140 -8.74 18.82 -6.67
C CYS A 140 -7.89 18.30 -5.51
N ALA A 141 -8.31 18.54 -4.26
CA ALA A 141 -7.66 17.96 -3.08
C ALA A 141 -7.72 16.43 -3.10
N ALA A 142 -8.87 15.86 -3.47
CA ALA A 142 -9.04 14.41 -3.57
C ALA A 142 -8.15 13.79 -4.64
N ALA A 143 -8.03 14.40 -5.83
CA ALA A 143 -7.14 13.94 -6.89
C ALA A 143 -5.66 14.00 -6.46
N ALA A 144 -5.23 15.11 -5.85
CA ALA A 144 -3.87 15.23 -5.33
C ALA A 144 -3.58 14.19 -4.23
N MET A 145 -4.53 13.96 -3.32
CA MET A 145 -4.40 12.94 -2.28
C MET A 145 -4.29 11.53 -2.89
N ALA A 146 -5.13 11.19 -3.86
CA ALA A 146 -5.07 9.93 -4.58
C ALA A 146 -3.70 9.73 -5.24
N ARG A 147 -3.15 10.77 -5.86
CA ARG A 147 -1.81 10.72 -6.48
C ARG A 147 -0.68 10.52 -5.47
N SER A 148 -0.91 10.93 -4.23
CA SER A 148 0.06 10.78 -3.14
C SER A 148 0.09 9.37 -2.56
N THR A 149 -1.01 8.60 -2.67
CA THR A 149 -1.16 7.31 -2.00
C THR A 149 -1.39 6.11 -2.91
N MET A 150 -1.87 6.32 -4.14
CA MET A 150 -2.16 5.25 -5.10
C MET A 150 -1.00 5.05 -6.07
N ASN A 151 -0.92 3.85 -6.66
CA ASN A 151 -0.08 3.62 -7.83
C ASN A 151 -0.63 4.35 -9.07
N ASP A 152 0.15 4.38 -10.15
CA ASP A 152 -0.22 5.14 -11.37
C ASP A 152 -1.54 4.68 -12.00
N GLU A 153 -1.83 3.38 -12.01
CA GLU A 153 -3.06 2.83 -12.58
C GLU A 153 -4.29 3.17 -11.74
N GLY A 154 -4.22 2.96 -10.42
CA GLY A 154 -5.27 3.32 -9.46
C GLY A 154 -5.55 4.82 -9.49
N PHE A 155 -4.49 5.64 -9.49
CA PHE A 155 -4.60 7.09 -9.64
C PHE A 155 -5.29 7.45 -10.96
N LYS A 156 -4.88 6.89 -12.09
CA LYS A 156 -5.47 7.20 -13.40
C LYS A 156 -6.97 6.91 -13.45
N ASN A 157 -7.38 5.76 -12.92
CA ASN A 157 -8.79 5.38 -12.83
C ASN A 157 -9.59 6.34 -11.92
N TYR A 158 -9.02 6.69 -10.76
CA TYR A 158 -9.64 7.61 -9.82
C TYR A 158 -9.75 9.03 -10.37
N ALA A 159 -8.65 9.57 -10.89
CA ALA A 159 -8.56 10.92 -11.45
C ALA A 159 -9.45 11.12 -12.67
N THR A 160 -9.68 10.07 -13.47
CA THR A 160 -10.66 10.12 -14.58
C THR A 160 -12.08 10.37 -14.05
N LYS A 161 -12.51 9.65 -13.01
CA LYS A 161 -13.83 9.83 -12.38
C LYS A 161 -13.97 11.22 -11.75
N VAL A 162 -12.93 11.66 -11.02
CA VAL A 162 -12.89 13.01 -10.45
C VAL A 162 -12.96 14.08 -11.54
N SER A 163 -12.24 13.90 -12.64
CA SER A 163 -12.27 14.82 -13.78
C SER A 163 -13.68 14.94 -14.38
N SER A 164 -14.38 13.81 -14.59
CA SER A 164 -15.78 13.82 -15.02
C SER A 164 -16.67 14.59 -14.03
N SER A 165 -16.51 14.38 -12.72
CA SER A 165 -17.27 15.14 -11.71
C SER A 165 -16.96 16.64 -11.75
N ILE A 166 -15.70 17.03 -11.91
CA ILE A 166 -15.31 18.45 -12.05
C ILE A 166 -15.93 19.05 -13.32
N LYS A 167 -15.96 18.33 -14.43
CA LYS A 167 -16.57 18.79 -15.70
C LYS A 167 -18.07 19.09 -15.58
N LEU A 168 -18.77 18.48 -14.61
CA LEU A 168 -20.18 18.76 -14.36
C LEU A 168 -20.41 20.08 -13.63
N ILE A 169 -19.42 20.58 -12.87
CA ILE A 169 -19.55 21.77 -12.04
C ILE A 169 -18.74 22.97 -12.54
N THR A 170 -17.80 22.76 -13.46
CA THR A 170 -17.00 23.84 -14.05
C THR A 170 -17.65 24.42 -15.30
N ILE A 171 -17.52 25.74 -15.48
CA ILE A 171 -17.98 26.45 -16.68
C ILE A 171 -17.01 26.21 -17.84
N ASN A 172 -15.71 26.32 -17.60
CA ASN A 172 -14.69 26.11 -18.63
C ASN A 172 -14.20 24.66 -18.60
N LYS A 173 -14.77 23.83 -19.49
CA LYS A 173 -14.39 22.41 -19.62
C LYS A 173 -13.11 22.19 -20.41
N ALA A 174 -12.63 23.20 -21.15
CA ALA A 174 -11.42 23.10 -21.97
C ALA A 174 -10.13 23.14 -21.14
N LYS A 175 -10.19 23.67 -19.91
CA LYS A 175 -9.04 23.79 -19.01
C LYS A 175 -9.30 23.10 -17.69
N CYS A 176 -8.36 22.28 -17.24
CA CYS A 176 -8.45 21.68 -15.91
C CYS A 176 -8.17 22.78 -14.85
N PRO A 177 -9.03 22.93 -13.85
CA PRO A 177 -8.81 23.90 -12.77
C PRO A 177 -7.65 23.52 -11.81
N CYS A 178 -7.13 22.29 -11.91
CA CYS A 178 -6.04 21.78 -11.07
C CYS A 178 -5.11 20.83 -11.84
N GLU A 179 -4.46 21.34 -12.90
CA GLU A 179 -3.52 20.60 -13.76
C GLU A 179 -2.31 20.00 -13.01
N ASP A 180 -1.95 20.59 -11.87
CA ASP A 180 -0.89 20.06 -11.00
C ASP A 180 -1.32 18.78 -10.27
N ALA A 181 -2.61 18.64 -9.96
CA ALA A 181 -3.20 17.44 -9.36
C ALA A 181 -3.67 16.42 -10.40
N ILE A 182 -4.27 16.89 -11.50
CA ILE A 182 -4.85 16.08 -12.56
C ILE A 182 -4.10 16.36 -13.87
N PRO A 183 -3.27 15.42 -14.35
CA PRO A 183 -2.62 15.54 -15.64
C PRO A 183 -3.59 15.84 -16.79
N THR A 184 -3.16 16.70 -17.72
CA THR A 184 -3.97 17.16 -18.85
C THR A 184 -4.48 16.01 -19.72
N ASP A 185 -3.70 14.94 -19.88
CA ASP A 185 -4.11 13.78 -20.67
C ASP A 185 -5.27 13.00 -20.02
N ILE A 186 -5.33 12.96 -18.68
CA ILE A 186 -6.46 12.38 -17.94
C ILE A 186 -7.67 13.30 -18.05
N TRP A 187 -7.48 14.61 -17.86
CA TRP A 187 -8.55 15.61 -17.98
C TRP A 187 -9.24 15.55 -19.35
N ASN A 188 -8.46 15.46 -20.43
CA ASN A 188 -8.98 15.44 -21.79
C ASN A 188 -9.76 14.17 -22.12
N LYS A 189 -9.45 13.04 -21.46
CA LYS A 189 -10.13 11.75 -21.69
C LYS A 189 -11.41 11.55 -20.86
N ALA A 190 -11.57 12.32 -19.79
CA ALA A 190 -12.78 12.26 -18.98
C ALA A 190 -13.96 12.90 -19.73
N ASN A 191 -15.07 12.20 -19.85
CA ASN A 191 -16.31 12.73 -20.46
C ASN A 191 -17.16 13.44 -19.42
#